data_AF-A0A3M1HUB6-F1
#
_entry.id   AF-A0A3M1HUB6-F1
#
_cell.length_a   1.000
_cell.length_b   1.000
_cell.length_c   1.000
_cell.angle_alpha   90.00
_cell.angle_beta   90.00
_cell.angle_gamma   90.00
#
_symmetry.space_group_name_H-M   'P 1'
#
loop_
_entity.id
_entity.type
_entity.pdbx_description
1 polymer ?
#
loop_
_entity_poly.entity_id
_entity_poly.type
_entity_poly.pdbx_seq_one_letter_code
_entity_poly.pdbx_strand_id
1 'polypeptide(L)' 'WPWRDAKAWRRAALQRPDGVGPEEIARQGAHAARENERLGISDPERLSDQELYIRGKMTLDEYAAYLALKYWPQPSRGD' A
#
# COMPACT_ATOMS: atom_id res chain seq x y z
N TRP A 1 -9.52 -7.33 -12.79
CA TRP A 1 -8.36 -7.32 -11.89
C TRP A 1 -7.57 -8.63 -12.08
N PRO A 2 -6.33 -8.61 -12.60
CA PRO A 2 -5.62 -9.83 -13.01
C PRO A 2 -4.85 -10.55 -11.88
N TRP A 3 -4.86 -10.02 -10.65
CA TRP A 3 -4.03 -10.53 -9.57
C TRP A 3 -4.79 -11.52 -8.70
N ARG A 4 -4.14 -12.65 -8.41
CA ARG A 4 -4.70 -13.76 -7.64
C ARG A 4 -4.82 -13.46 -6.15
N ASP A 5 -3.90 -12.65 -5.62
CA ASP A 5 -3.84 -12.28 -4.21
C ASP A 5 -3.09 -10.94 -4.02
N ALA A 6 -3.32 -10.30 -2.87
CA ALA A 6 -2.76 -9.00 -2.51
C ALA A 6 -1.22 -9.01 -2.50
N LYS A 7 -0.59 -10.12 -2.12
CA LYS A 7 0.88 -10.26 -2.06
C LYS A 7 1.49 -10.29 -3.46
N ALA A 8 0.85 -10.98 -4.40
CA ALA A 8 1.27 -10.99 -5.81
C ALA A 8 1.21 -9.58 -6.41
N TRP A 9 0.12 -8.84 -6.15
CA TRP A 9 0.00 -7.44 -6.60
C TRP A 9 1.09 -6.56 -5.96
N ARG A 10 1.28 -6.63 -4.63
CA ARG A 10 2.27 -5.82 -3.91
C ARG A 10 3.69 -6.00 -4.46
N ARG A 11 4.09 -7.25 -4.73
CA ARG A 11 5.41 -7.53 -5.35
C ARG A 11 5.55 -6.88 -6.72
N ALA A 12 4.51 -6.92 -7.54
CA ALA A 12 4.54 -6.28 -8.86
C ALA A 12 4.58 -4.74 -8.74
N ALA A 13 3.84 -4.17 -7.80
CA ALA A 13 3.86 -2.73 -7.54
C ALA A 13 5.27 -2.24 -7.14
N LEU A 14 5.98 -2.98 -6.29
CA LEU A 14 7.36 -2.65 -5.87
C LEU A 14 8.35 -2.54 -7.04
N GLN A 15 8.12 -3.27 -8.13
CA GLN A 15 8.99 -3.27 -9.31
C GLN A 15 8.69 -2.12 -10.27
N ARG A 16 7.58 -1.39 -10.09
CA ARG A 16 7.26 -0.22 -10.92
C ARG A 16 8.27 0.90 -10.63
N PRO A 17 8.61 1.75 -11.61
CA PRO A 17 9.29 3.00 -11.32
C PRO A 17 8.45 3.86 -10.37
N ASP A 18 9.11 4.75 -9.63
CA ASP A 18 8.39 5.72 -8.81
C ASP A 18 7.59 6.66 -9.73
N GLY A 19 6.33 6.90 -9.39
CA GLY A 19 5.41 7.73 -10.17
C GLY A 19 5.53 9.23 -9.86
N VAL A 20 6.29 9.57 -8.82
CA VAL A 20 6.51 10.93 -8.33
C VAL A 20 8.01 11.18 -8.10
N GLY A 21 8.40 12.45 -8.16
CA GLY A 21 9.79 12.86 -7.94
C GLY A 21 10.24 12.72 -6.48
N PRO A 22 11.55 12.67 -6.22
CA PRO A 22 12.11 12.44 -4.88
C PRO A 22 11.69 13.50 -3.85
N GLU A 23 11.47 14.75 -4.27
CA GLU A 23 11.00 15.82 -3.39
C GLU A 23 9.56 15.58 -2.89
N GLU A 24 8.69 15.04 -3.75
CA GLU A 24 7.32 14.71 -3.36
C GLU A 24 7.29 13.47 -2.46
N ILE A 25 8.11 12.46 -2.76
CA ILE A 25 8.30 11.29 -1.89
C ILE A 25 8.72 11.74 -0.49
N ALA A 26 9.70 12.63 -0.38
CA ALA A 26 10.17 13.14 0.90
C ALA A 26 9.08 13.92 1.65
N ARG A 27 8.34 14.78 0.95
CA ARG A 27 7.25 15.59 1.53
C ARG A 27 6.12 14.71 2.06
N GLN A 28 5.63 13.79 1.23
CA GLN A 28 4.56 12.86 1.60
C GLN A 28 5.03 11.88 2.69
N GLY A 29 6.28 11.42 2.63
CA GLY A 29 6.92 10.60 3.65
C GLY A 29 6.97 11.28 5.02
N ALA A 30 7.39 12.55 5.07
CA ALA A 30 7.44 13.31 6.31
C ALA A 30 6.03 13.55 6.91
N HIS A 31 5.05 13.83 6.06
CA HIS A 31 3.65 13.96 6.49
C HIS A 31 3.10 12.65 7.04
N ALA A 32 3.29 11.55 6.31
CA ALA A 32 2.88 10.21 6.71
C ALA A 32 3.53 9.78 8.03
N ALA A 33 4.83 10.03 8.21
CA ALA A 33 5.53 9.70 9.45
C ALA A 33 4.97 10.44 10.67
N ARG A 34 4.72 11.76 10.56
CA ARG A 34 4.08 12.53 11.65
C ARG A 34 2.69 12.01 11.98
N GLU A 35 1.92 11.66 10.97
CA GLU A 35 0.55 11.18 11.18
C GLU A 35 0.54 9.77 11.78
N ASN A 36 1.44 8.90 11.35
CA ASN A 36 1.62 7.57 11.94
C ASN A 36 2.04 7.64 13.41
N GLU A 37 2.97 8.55 13.75
CA GLU A 37 3.35 8.81 15.14
C GLU A 37 2.14 9.28 15.97
N ARG A 38 1.39 10.27 15.46
CA ARG A 38 0.19 10.79 16.13
C ARG A 38 -0.88 9.72 16.36
N LEU A 39 -1.04 8.80 15.41
CA LEU A 39 -2.03 7.73 15.45
C LEU A 39 -1.51 6.43 16.10
N GLY A 40 -0.24 6.37 16.52
CA GLY A 40 0.37 5.17 17.08
C GLY A 40 0.49 4.01 16.09
N ILE A 41 0.57 4.30 14.78
CA ILE A 41 0.70 3.29 13.73
C ILE A 41 2.18 2.92 13.61
N SER A 42 2.51 1.70 14.04
CA SER A 42 3.87 1.13 13.95
C SER A 42 3.92 -0.20 13.22
N ASP A 43 2.77 -0.70 12.75
CA ASP A 43 2.67 -1.98 12.05
C ASP A 43 3.49 -1.95 10.74
N PRO A 44 4.52 -2.80 10.59
CA PRO A 44 5.45 -2.72 9.47
C PRO A 44 4.79 -3.04 8.13
N GLU A 45 3.71 -3.83 8.13
CA GLU A 45 2.94 -4.10 6.92
C GLU A 45 2.17 -2.86 6.46
N ARG A 46 1.46 -2.18 7.36
CA ARG A 46 0.75 -0.93 7.07
C ARG A 46 1.71 0.15 6.57
N LEU A 47 2.86 0.31 7.23
CA LEU A 47 3.89 1.28 6.81
C LEU A 47 4.41 0.96 5.40
N SER A 48 4.67 -0.31 5.12
CA SER A 48 5.12 -0.72 3.79
C SER A 48 4.07 -0.52 2.69
N ASP A 49 2.79 -0.73 3.01
CA ASP A 49 1.69 -0.51 2.08
C ASP A 49 1.49 0.98 1.78
N GLN A 50 1.66 1.82 2.80
CA GLN A 50 1.63 3.28 2.67
C GLN A 50 2.79 3.81 1.81
N GLU A 51 3.98 3.23 1.92
CA GLU A 51 5.15 3.61 1.12
C GLU A 51 4.93 3.43 -0.39
N LEU A 52 4.17 2.41 -0.80
CA LEU A 52 3.81 2.21 -2.20
C LEU A 52 2.95 3.35 -2.74
N TYR A 53 2.04 3.89 -1.91
CA TYR A 53 1.22 5.05 -2.27
C TYR A 53 2.06 6.32 -2.33
N ILE A 54 2.91 6.56 -1.32
CA ILE A 54 3.83 7.71 -1.23
C ILE A 54 4.76 7.78 -2.45
N ARG A 55 5.24 6.62 -2.93
CA ARG A 55 6.12 6.53 -4.10
C ARG A 55 5.39 6.62 -5.43
N GLY A 56 4.06 6.81 -5.42
CA GLY A 56 3.25 6.83 -6.63
C GLY A 56 3.25 5.51 -7.39
N LYS A 57 3.56 4.39 -6.72
CA LYS A 57 3.55 3.05 -7.33
C LYS A 57 2.14 2.51 -7.51
N MET A 58 1.15 3.20 -6.93
CA MET A 58 -0.26 2.89 -7.08
C MET A 58 -1.12 4.15 -7.05
N THR A 59 -2.25 4.09 -7.75
CA THR A 59 -3.32 5.07 -7.62
C THR A 59 -4.18 4.79 -6.36
N LEU A 60 -5.01 5.76 -5.96
CA LEU A 60 -5.95 5.56 -4.86
C LEU A 60 -6.95 4.41 -5.13
N ASP A 61 -7.36 4.23 -6.40
CA ASP A 61 -8.25 3.14 -6.82
C ASP A 61 -7.57 1.77 -6.68
N GLU A 62 -6.31 1.67 -7.13
CA GLU A 62 -5.51 0.45 -6.93
C GLU A 62 -5.27 0.17 -5.44
N TYR A 63 -5.11 1.20 -4.61
CA TYR A 63 -4.98 1.03 -3.17
C TYR A 63 -6.25 0.48 -2.54
N ALA A 64 -7.42 1.03 -2.89
CA ALA A 64 -8.70 0.55 -2.40
C ALA A 64 -8.93 -0.92 -2.80
N ALA A 65 -8.64 -1.28 -4.06
CA ALA A 65 -8.73 -2.66 -4.54
C ALA A 65 -7.74 -3.60 -3.82
N TYR A 66 -6.53 -3.13 -3.54
CA TYR A 66 -5.53 -3.86 -2.75
C TYR A 66 -6.01 -4.12 -1.32
N LEU A 67 -6.53 -3.09 -0.63
CA LEU A 67 -7.06 -3.21 0.73
C LEU A 67 -8.27 -4.15 0.76
N ALA A 68 -9.16 -4.06 -0.23
CA ALA A 68 -10.26 -5.00 -0.37
C ALA A 68 -9.74 -6.44 -0.47
N LEU A 69 -8.74 -6.73 -1.31
CA LEU A 69 -8.17 -8.08 -1.40
C LEU A 69 -7.44 -8.54 -0.13
N LYS A 70 -6.83 -7.62 0.62
CA LYS A 70 -6.06 -7.92 1.83
C LYS A 70 -6.97 -8.21 3.03
N TYR A 71 -8.08 -7.48 3.15
CA TYR A 71 -8.96 -7.52 4.32
C TYR A 71 -10.33 -8.14 4.07
N TRP A 72 -10.72 -8.36 2.81
CA TRP A 72 -11.93 -9.11 2.52
C TRP A 72 -11.76 -10.56 2.97
N PRO A 73 -12.65 -11.06 3.84
CA PRO A 73 -12.62 -12.46 4.21
C PRO A 73 -12.86 -13.28 2.95
N GLN A 74 -11.84 -14.02 2.51
CA GLN A 74 -12.09 -15.16 1.61
C GLN A 74 -13.12 -16.03 2.34
N PRO A 75 -14.25 -16.40 1.71
CA PRO A 75 -15.13 -17.38 2.32
C PRO A 75 -14.26 -18.58 2.66
N SER A 76 -14.20 -18.94 3.95
CA SER A 76 -13.62 -20.20 4.36
C SER A 76 -14.19 -21.25 3.42
N ARG A 77 -13.33 -21.93 2.64
CA ARG A 77 -13.74 -23.20 2.03
C ARG A 77 -13.98 -24.16 3.20
N GLY A 78 -15.16 -24.05 3.79
CA GLY A 78 -15.80 -25.16 4.47
C GLY A 78 -16.34 -26.07 3.39
N ASP A 79 -15.66 -27.19 3.19
CA ASP A 79 -16.16 -28.52 3.57
C ASP A 79 -14.98 -29.50 3.52
#